data_AF-A0A6P5KF13-F1
#
_entry.id   AF-A0A6P5KF13-F1
#
_cell.length_a   1.000
_cell.length_b   1.000
_cell.length_c   1.000
_cell.angle_alpha   90.00
_cell.angle_beta   90.00
_cell.angle_gamma   90.00
#
_symmetry.space_group_name_H-M   'P 1'
#
loop_
_entity.id
_entity.type
_entity.pdbx_description
1 polymer ?
#
loop_
_entity_poly.entity_id
_entity_poly.type
_entity_poly.pdbx_seq_one_letter_code
_entity_poly.pdbx_strand_id
1 'polypeptide(L)'
;MWNLIGPKEEFFHCLKCNLCLSLSLQGHHKCIENVSRQNCPICLEDIHTSRVVAHVLPCGHLLHRTCYEEMLKEGYRCPLCMHSALDMTRYWRQLDNEVAQTPMPKEYQNMTVEILCNDCSARSTVQFHILGMKCKSCESYNTAQDGKCGIPLEQQ
;
A
#
# COMPACT_ATOMS: atom_id res chain seq x y z
N MET A 1 -13.88 -12.73 -22.37
CA MET A 1 -12.92 -13.87 -22.30
C MET A 1 -11.59 -13.26 -21.87
N TRP A 2 -11.09 -13.61 -20.69
CA TRP A 2 -9.89 -12.98 -20.11
C TRP A 2 -8.64 -13.36 -20.89
N ASN A 3 -7.92 -12.38 -21.42
CA ASN A 3 -6.64 -12.60 -22.10
C ASN A 3 -5.48 -12.38 -21.13
N LEU A 4 -5.24 -13.33 -20.23
CA LEU A 4 -3.89 -13.49 -19.72
C LEU A 4 -3.08 -14.16 -20.83
N ILE A 5 -2.12 -13.42 -21.36
CA ILE A 5 -1.23 -13.91 -22.41
C ILE A 5 -0.05 -14.59 -21.68
N GLY A 6 -0.08 -15.91 -21.60
CA GLY A 6 0.96 -16.74 -20.99
C GLY A 6 0.61 -18.24 -21.05
N PRO A 7 1.56 -19.14 -20.73
CA PRO A 7 1.30 -20.58 -20.75
C PRO A 7 0.18 -20.93 -19.78
N LYS A 8 -0.80 -21.73 -20.22
CA LYS A 8 -1.94 -22.15 -19.36
C LYS A 8 -1.47 -22.79 -18.06
N GLU A 9 -0.30 -23.43 -18.07
CA GLU A 9 0.32 -24.10 -16.93
C GLU A 9 0.77 -23.15 -15.81
N GLU A 10 0.91 -21.85 -16.05
CA GLU A 10 1.42 -20.88 -15.07
C GLU A 10 0.30 -20.12 -14.33
N PHE A 11 -0.96 -20.41 -14.64
CA PHE A 11 -2.11 -19.70 -14.09
C PHE A 11 -3.15 -20.65 -13.52
N PHE A 12 -3.80 -20.22 -12.43
CA PHE A 12 -4.99 -20.87 -11.90
C PHE A 12 -6.17 -19.90 -11.90
N HIS A 13 -7.38 -20.44 -12.04
CA HIS A 13 -8.59 -19.66 -11.90
C HIS A 13 -9.13 -19.76 -10.48
N CYS A 14 -9.27 -18.63 -9.79
CA CYS A 14 -9.91 -18.57 -8.49
C CYS A 14 -11.41 -18.30 -8.66
N LEU A 15 -12.24 -19.31 -8.40
CA LEU A 15 -13.70 -19.23 -8.52
C LEU A 15 -14.35 -18.22 -7.55
N LYS A 16 -13.67 -17.88 -6.44
CA LYS A 16 -14.21 -16.95 -5.44
C LYS A 16 -14.06 -15.49 -5.89
N CYS A 17 -12.90 -15.09 -6.43
CA CYS A 17 -12.70 -13.74 -6.94
C CYS A 17 -12.96 -13.60 -8.46
N ASN A 18 -13.24 -14.71 -9.16
CA ASN A 18 -13.44 -14.78 -10.60
C ASN A 18 -12.26 -14.25 -11.43
N LEU A 19 -11.04 -14.37 -10.90
CA LEU A 19 -9.80 -13.99 -11.56
C LEU A 19 -8.96 -15.21 -11.93
N CYS A 20 -8.33 -15.14 -13.10
CA CYS A 20 -7.19 -15.98 -13.42
C CYS A 20 -5.93 -15.29 -12.87
N LEU A 21 -5.11 -15.99 -12.10
CA LEU A 21 -3.94 -15.46 -11.39
C LEU A 21 -2.74 -16.38 -11.61
N SER A 22 -1.52 -15.84 -11.50
CA SER A 22 -0.30 -16.67 -11.56
C SER A 22 -0.29 -17.70 -10.44
N LEU A 23 0.23 -18.91 -10.69
CA LEU A 23 0.37 -19.96 -9.66
C LEU A 23 1.13 -19.51 -8.41
N SER A 24 2.03 -18.51 -8.53
CA SER A 24 2.72 -17.91 -7.39
C SER A 24 1.76 -17.27 -6.36
N LEU A 25 0.55 -16.92 -6.78
CA LEU A 25 -0.51 -16.32 -5.97
C LEU A 25 -1.50 -17.37 -5.40
N GLN A 26 -1.33 -18.65 -5.74
CA GLN A 26 -2.20 -19.72 -5.26
C GLN A 26 -2.04 -19.87 -3.75
N GLY A 27 -3.15 -19.80 -3.01
CA GLY A 27 -3.16 -19.90 -1.54
C GLY A 27 -2.73 -18.65 -0.76
N HIS A 28 -2.10 -17.65 -1.42
CA HIS A 28 -1.56 -16.46 -0.76
C HIS A 28 -2.16 -15.13 -1.22
N HIS A 29 -2.95 -15.12 -2.30
CA HIS A 29 -3.62 -13.89 -2.71
C HIS A 29 -4.75 -13.50 -1.76
N LYS A 30 -4.91 -12.18 -1.56
CA LYS A 30 -6.05 -11.60 -0.86
C LYS A 30 -7.30 -11.71 -1.74
N CYS A 31 -8.03 -12.82 -1.59
CA CYS A 31 -9.21 -13.11 -2.38
C CYS A 31 -10.40 -12.24 -1.97
N ILE A 32 -10.71 -11.23 -2.79
CA ILE A 32 -11.91 -10.39 -2.64
C ILE A 32 -12.97 -10.90 -3.63
N GLU A 33 -14.16 -11.21 -3.11
CA GLU A 33 -15.24 -11.77 -3.92
C GLU A 33 -15.70 -10.80 -4.99
N ASN A 34 -15.86 -11.29 -6.23
CA ASN A 34 -16.32 -10.51 -7.39
C ASN A 34 -15.58 -9.20 -7.64
N VAL A 35 -14.33 -9.07 -7.20
CA VAL A 35 -13.52 -7.85 -7.36
C VAL A 35 -13.37 -7.43 -8.83
N SER A 36 -13.41 -8.40 -9.75
CA SER A 36 -13.34 -8.17 -11.18
C SER A 36 -14.54 -7.41 -11.75
N ARG A 37 -15.70 -7.40 -11.07
CA ARG A 37 -16.94 -6.77 -11.54
C ARG A 37 -17.06 -5.29 -11.12
N GLN A 38 -15.96 -4.70 -10.67
CA GLN A 38 -15.91 -3.29 -10.31
C GLN A 38 -15.36 -2.45 -11.47
N ASN A 39 -15.70 -1.17 -11.47
CA ASN A 39 -15.08 -0.21 -12.39
C ASN A 39 -13.71 0.22 -11.86
N CYS A 40 -12.81 0.54 -12.77
CA CYS A 40 -11.52 1.13 -12.43
C CYS A 40 -11.75 2.50 -11.77
N PRO A 41 -11.24 2.77 -10.56
CA PRO A 41 -11.48 4.03 -9.86
C PRO A 41 -10.81 5.24 -10.50
N ILE A 42 -9.92 5.03 -11.49
CA ILE A 42 -9.19 6.10 -12.18
C ILE A 42 -9.93 6.55 -13.44
N CYS A 43 -10.28 5.62 -14.35
CA CYS A 43 -10.97 5.95 -15.60
C CYS A 43 -12.49 5.70 -15.58
N LEU A 44 -13.00 5.07 -14.51
CA LEU A 44 -14.41 4.69 -14.33
C LEU A 44 -14.96 3.66 -15.34
N GLU A 45 -14.09 3.07 -16.15
CA GLU A 45 -14.46 1.98 -17.08
C GLU A 45 -14.48 0.62 -16.37
N ASP A 46 -15.30 -0.30 -16.89
CA ASP A 46 -15.45 -1.64 -16.35
C ASP A 46 -14.16 -2.47 -16.50
N ILE A 47 -13.72 -3.10 -15.40
CA ILE A 47 -12.47 -3.88 -15.36
C ILE A 47 -12.66 -5.24 -16.06
N HIS A 48 -13.87 -5.79 -16.07
CA HIS A 48 -14.17 -7.12 -16.57
C HIS A 48 -14.20 -7.22 -18.10
N THR A 49 -14.78 -6.21 -18.74
CA THR A 49 -15.13 -6.17 -20.17
C THR A 49 -14.17 -5.34 -21.00
N SER A 50 -13.33 -4.51 -20.35
CA SER A 50 -12.29 -3.75 -21.03
C SER A 50 -11.27 -4.66 -21.71
N ARG A 51 -10.71 -4.17 -22.82
CA ARG A 51 -9.59 -4.82 -23.52
C ARG A 51 -8.25 -4.62 -22.80
N VAL A 52 -8.20 -3.68 -21.85
CA VAL A 52 -7.00 -3.39 -21.07
C VAL A 52 -6.87 -4.40 -19.95
N VAL A 53 -5.70 -5.00 -19.83
CA VAL A 53 -5.40 -5.97 -18.77
C VAL A 53 -5.53 -5.31 -17.39
N ALA A 54 -6.18 -6.00 -16.45
CA ALA A 54 -6.26 -5.58 -15.07
C ALA A 54 -4.94 -5.87 -14.33
N HIS A 55 -4.54 -4.94 -13.45
CA HIS A 55 -3.42 -5.08 -12.53
C HIS A 55 -3.96 -5.23 -11.11
N VAL A 56 -3.50 -6.26 -10.39
CA VAL A 56 -3.87 -6.52 -9.00
C VAL A 56 -2.84 -5.87 -8.09
N LEU A 57 -3.25 -4.88 -7.31
CA LEU A 57 -2.39 -4.23 -6.31
C LEU A 57 -2.11 -5.16 -5.11
N PRO A 58 -1.03 -4.94 -4.34
CA PRO A 58 -0.74 -5.71 -3.13
C PRO A 58 -1.88 -5.73 -2.11
N CYS A 59 -2.68 -4.65 -2.05
CA CYS A 59 -3.84 -4.56 -1.18
C CYS A 59 -5.08 -5.36 -1.65
N GLY A 60 -5.04 -5.90 -2.86
CA GLY A 60 -6.10 -6.69 -3.51
C GLY A 60 -7.01 -5.91 -4.46
N HIS A 61 -6.93 -4.57 -4.51
CA HIS A 61 -7.72 -3.76 -5.43
C HIS A 61 -7.21 -3.88 -6.87
N LEU A 62 -8.13 -3.72 -7.83
CA LEU A 62 -7.84 -3.78 -9.25
C LEU A 62 -7.82 -2.40 -9.89
N LEU A 63 -6.86 -2.17 -10.77
CA LEU A 63 -6.80 -1.03 -11.70
C LEU A 63 -6.59 -1.57 -13.11
N HIS A 64 -6.97 -0.83 -14.16
CA HIS A 64 -6.40 -1.12 -15.48
C HIS A 64 -4.88 -0.89 -15.45
N ARG A 65 -4.12 -1.71 -16.19
CA ARG A 65 -2.66 -1.59 -16.24
C ARG A 65 -2.18 -0.20 -16.62
N THR A 66 -2.81 0.42 -17.61
CA THR A 66 -2.51 1.80 -18.03
C THR A 66 -2.78 2.79 -16.90
N CYS A 67 -3.93 2.68 -16.23
CA CYS A 67 -4.26 3.52 -15.08
C CYS A 67 -3.31 3.32 -13.90
N TYR A 68 -2.85 2.09 -13.65
CA TYR A 68 -1.82 1.80 -12.65
C TYR A 68 -0.49 2.48 -12.99
N GLU A 69 -0.03 2.36 -14.23
CA GLU A 69 1.22 2.98 -14.70
C GLU A 69 1.16 4.52 -14.63
N GLU A 70 0.02 5.12 -14.98
CA GLU A 70 -0.19 6.57 -14.83
C GLU A 70 -0.23 6.99 -13.35
N MET A 71 -0.93 6.25 -12.50
CA MET A 71 -0.99 6.51 -11.06
C MET A 71 0.40 6.55 -10.42
N LEU A 72 1.29 5.63 -10.81
CA LEU A 72 2.65 5.56 -10.28
C LEU A 72 3.52 6.79 -10.57
N LYS A 73 3.16 7.62 -11.57
CA LYS A 73 3.85 8.88 -11.83
C LYS A 73 3.57 9.94 -10.76
N GLU A 74 2.38 9.89 -10.17
CA GLU A 74 1.93 10.85 -9.15
C GLU A 74 2.12 10.33 -7.73
N GLY A 75 2.08 9.02 -7.53
CA GLY A 75 2.27 8.45 -6.19
C GLY A 75 2.27 6.92 -6.14
N TYR A 76 2.71 6.40 -5.00
CA TYR A 76 2.89 4.98 -4.78
C TYR A 76 1.71 4.30 -4.05
N ARG A 77 0.60 5.01 -3.81
CA ARG A 77 -0.48 4.53 -2.93
C ARG A 77 -1.72 4.17 -3.73
N CYS A 78 -2.41 3.12 -3.30
CA CYS A 78 -3.72 2.75 -3.84
C CYS A 78 -4.74 3.89 -3.60
N PRO A 79 -5.49 4.35 -4.62
CA PRO A 79 -6.43 5.45 -4.48
C PRO A 79 -7.66 5.08 -3.63
N LEU A 80 -7.90 3.79 -3.39
CA LEU A 80 -9.05 3.29 -2.64
C LEU A 80 -8.77 3.12 -1.14
N CYS A 81 -7.54 2.78 -0.77
CA CYS A 81 -7.22 2.43 0.62
C CYS A 81 -5.86 2.92 1.11
N MET A 82 -5.12 3.69 0.30
CA MET A 82 -3.82 4.28 0.63
C MET A 82 -2.66 3.30 0.89
N HIS A 83 -2.91 1.99 0.86
CA HIS A 83 -1.86 0.97 0.94
C HIS A 83 -0.85 1.13 -0.22
N SER A 84 0.43 0.87 0.05
CA SER A 84 1.50 0.90 -0.95
C SER A 84 1.18 -0.04 -2.12
N ALA A 85 1.29 0.50 -3.34
CA ALA A 85 0.92 -0.14 -4.60
C ALA A 85 2.08 -0.94 -5.24
N LEU A 86 3.27 -0.87 -4.65
CA LEU A 86 4.49 -1.56 -5.07
C LEU A 86 5.39 -1.83 -3.86
N ASP A 87 6.47 -2.56 -4.08
CA ASP A 87 7.49 -2.79 -3.05
C ASP A 87 8.28 -1.51 -2.76
N MET A 88 8.08 -0.97 -1.55
CA MET A 88 8.71 0.26 -1.08
C MET A 88 9.94 0.00 -0.20
N THR A 89 10.39 -1.25 -0.02
CA THR A 89 11.47 -1.64 0.90
C THR A 89 12.74 -0.81 0.71
N ARG A 90 13.15 -0.58 -0.54
CA ARG A 90 14.34 0.23 -0.84
C ARG A 90 14.15 1.69 -0.46
N TYR A 91 12.96 2.24 -0.67
CA TYR A 91 12.64 3.62 -0.35
C TYR A 91 12.58 3.83 1.18
N TRP A 92 12.00 2.89 1.92
CA TRP A 92 12.01 2.91 3.39
C TRP A 92 13.42 2.90 3.96
N ARG A 93 14.32 2.07 3.41
CA ARG A 93 15.73 2.06 3.81
C ARG A 93 16.43 3.41 3.55
N GLN A 94 16.07 4.12 2.49
CA GLN A 94 16.59 5.46 2.25
C GLN A 94 16.09 6.44 3.31
N LEU A 95 14.79 6.40 3.64
CA LEU A 95 14.22 7.23 4.71
C LEU A 95 14.84 6.93 6.08
N ASP A 96 15.14 5.66 6.39
CA ASP A 96 15.87 5.28 7.61
C ASP A 96 17.21 6.05 7.71
N ASN A 97 17.96 6.11 6.60
CA ASN A 97 19.24 6.81 6.56
C ASN A 97 19.08 8.34 6.70
N GLU A 98 18.09 8.93 6.02
CA GLU A 98 17.84 10.37 6.08
C GLU A 98 17.38 10.80 7.49
N VAL A 99 16.55 9.99 8.14
CA VAL A 99 16.13 10.18 9.54
C VAL A 99 17.33 10.12 10.48
N ALA A 100 18.22 9.14 10.32
CA ALA A 100 19.41 9.02 11.15
C ALA A 100 20.40 10.19 10.97
N GLN A 101 20.47 10.78 9.77
CA GLN A 101 21.35 11.91 9.46
C GLN A 101 20.76 13.27 9.86
N THR A 102 19.45 13.34 10.16
CA THR A 102 18.74 14.59 10.43
C THR A 102 18.12 14.58 11.83
N PRO A 103 18.93 14.64 12.91
CA PRO A 103 18.40 14.58 14.26
C PRO A 103 17.38 15.68 14.53
N MET A 104 16.28 15.33 15.20
CA MET A 104 15.22 16.28 15.55
C MET A 104 15.73 17.39 16.49
N PRO A 105 15.22 18.63 16.35
CA PRO A 105 15.46 19.69 17.32
C PRO A 105 15.10 19.26 18.75
N LYS A 106 15.79 19.86 19.74
CA LYS A 106 15.67 19.47 21.15
C LYS A 106 14.24 19.56 21.66
N GLU A 107 13.47 20.52 21.17
CA GLU A 107 12.07 20.76 21.55
C GLU A 107 11.15 19.58 21.18
N TYR A 108 11.55 18.78 20.18
CA TYR A 108 10.76 17.67 19.65
C TYR A 108 11.43 16.31 19.85
N GLN A 109 12.62 16.26 20.44
CA GLN A 109 13.45 15.05 20.52
C GLN A 109 12.76 13.90 21.27
N ASN A 110 11.94 14.23 22.27
CA ASN A 110 11.17 13.27 23.08
C ASN A 110 9.68 13.21 22.70
N MET A 111 9.27 13.89 21.64
CA MET A 111 7.87 13.90 21.20
C MET A 111 7.50 12.54 20.60
N THR A 112 6.37 11.99 21.04
CA THR A 112 5.82 10.75 20.50
C THR A 112 4.45 10.97 19.90
N VAL A 113 4.13 10.14 18.92
CA VAL A 113 2.87 10.21 18.18
C VAL A 113 2.31 8.82 17.98
N GLU A 114 1.00 8.72 18.11
CA GLU A 114 0.25 7.52 17.71
C GLU A 114 0.03 7.55 16.20
N ILE A 115 0.35 6.44 15.55
CA ILE A 115 0.22 6.29 14.11
C ILE A 115 -0.62 5.06 13.76
N LEU A 116 -1.34 5.15 12.65
CA LEU A 116 -1.96 4.04 11.94
C LEU A 116 -1.17 3.77 10.66
N CYS A 117 -0.75 2.53 10.45
CA CYS A 117 -0.05 2.15 9.22
C CYS A 117 -1.04 1.77 8.12
N ASN A 118 -0.90 2.38 6.94
CA ASN A 118 -1.74 2.08 5.78
C ASN A 118 -1.41 0.72 5.12
N ASP A 119 -0.23 0.15 5.42
CA ASP A 119 0.21 -1.11 4.82
C ASP A 119 -0.21 -2.33 5.68
N CYS A 120 -0.07 -2.26 7.00
CA CYS A 120 -0.44 -3.39 7.88
C CYS A 120 -1.67 -3.14 8.76
N SER A 121 -2.24 -1.93 8.72
CA SER A 121 -3.37 -1.51 9.58
C SER A 121 -3.10 -1.56 11.09
N ALA A 122 -1.86 -1.80 11.52
CA ALA A 122 -1.49 -1.78 12.92
C ALA A 122 -1.37 -0.34 13.44
N ARG A 123 -1.75 -0.15 14.71
CA ARG A 123 -1.49 1.08 15.47
C ARG A 123 -0.18 0.94 16.24
N SER A 124 0.58 2.01 16.35
CA SER A 124 1.79 2.03 17.19
C SER A 124 2.13 3.45 17.64
N THR A 125 2.72 3.58 18.83
CA THR A 125 3.30 4.84 19.30
C THR A 125 4.79 4.88 18.94
N VAL A 126 5.23 5.93 18.24
CA VAL A 126 6.61 6.06 17.72
C VAL A 126 7.17 7.46 17.97
N GLN A 127 8.49 7.60 17.90
CA GLN A 127 9.14 8.93 17.96
C GLN A 127 8.68 9.76 16.76
N PHE A 128 8.32 11.01 17.02
CA PHE A 128 8.02 11.96 15.96
C PHE A 128 9.28 12.34 15.20
N HIS A 129 9.21 12.30 13.87
CA HIS A 129 10.25 12.79 13.00
C HIS A 129 9.64 13.47 11.78
N ILE A 130 10.16 14.65 11.40
CA ILE A 130 9.59 15.46 10.31
C ILE A 130 9.59 14.75 8.94
N LEU A 131 10.56 13.87 8.69
CA LEU A 131 10.67 13.11 7.44
C LEU A 131 9.71 11.92 7.36
N GLY A 132 9.23 11.40 8.49
CA GLY A 132 8.32 10.26 8.49
C GLY A 132 8.37 9.43 9.76
N MET A 133 7.28 8.71 10.00
CA MET A 133 7.06 7.90 11.19
C MET A 133 7.04 6.42 10.80
N LYS A 134 8.01 5.65 11.26
CA LYS A 134 8.18 4.24 10.88
C LYS A 134 7.25 3.34 11.69
N CYS A 135 6.47 2.50 11.02
CA CYS A 135 5.64 1.50 11.68
C CYS A 135 6.51 0.43 12.37
N LYS A 136 6.23 0.13 13.64
CA LYS A 136 6.96 -0.91 14.39
C LYS A 136 6.64 -2.35 13.97
N SER A 137 5.52 -2.58 13.27
CA SER A 137 5.06 -3.93 12.92
C SER A 137 5.56 -4.40 11.55
N CYS A 138 5.60 -3.51 10.56
CA CYS A 138 6.00 -3.84 9.18
C CYS A 138 7.09 -2.95 8.61
N GLU A 139 7.66 -2.05 9.42
CA GLU A 139 8.75 -1.14 9.03
C GLU A 139 8.43 -0.13 7.91
N SER A 140 7.17 -0.05 7.47
CA SER A 140 6.73 0.93 6.49
C SER A 140 6.64 2.34 7.06
N TYR A 141 7.00 3.34 6.26
CA TYR A 141 6.74 4.76 6.55
C TYR A 141 5.42 5.26 5.96
N ASN A 142 4.62 4.39 5.32
CA ASN A 142 3.28 4.73 4.85
C ASN A 142 2.29 4.75 6.02
N THR A 143 2.42 5.76 6.87
CA THR A 143 1.68 5.90 8.13
C THR A 143 0.98 7.25 8.18
N ALA A 144 -0.12 7.31 8.93
CA ALA A 144 -0.85 8.54 9.23
C ALA A 144 -0.93 8.70 10.74
N GLN A 145 -0.90 9.94 11.22
CA GLN A 145 -1.10 10.22 12.63
C GLN A 145 -2.55 9.93 13.03
N ASP A 146 -2.73 9.17 14.10
CA ASP A 146 -3.99 8.59 14.52
C ASP A 146 -4.38 9.11 15.92
N GLY A 147 -4.52 10.44 16.01
CA GLY A 147 -4.89 11.13 17.24
C GLY A 147 -3.83 12.09 17.79
N LYS A 148 -3.84 12.26 19.11
CA LYS A 148 -3.13 13.35 19.80
C LYS A 148 -1.61 13.13 19.79
N CYS A 149 -0.88 14.23 19.66
CA CYS A 149 0.54 14.26 19.96
C CYS A 149 0.76 14.04 21.46
N GLY A 150 1.52 13.00 21.82
CA GLY A 150 2.01 12.81 23.17
C GLY A 150 3.25 13.68 23.40
N ILE A 151 3.05 14.88 23.94
CA ILE A 151 4.13 15.61 24.61
C ILE A 151 4.39 14.90 25.94
N PRO A 152 5.63 14.50 26.27
CA PRO A 152 5.95 14.04 27.61
C PRO A 152 5.60 15.12 28.63
N LEU A 153 4.92 14.73 29.70
CA LEU A 153 4.57 15.56 30.86
C LEU A 153 5.84 15.90 31.66
N GLU A 154 6.74 16.71 31.10
CA GLU A 154 7.85 17.33 31.85
C GLU A 154 8.06 18.76 31.35
N GLN A 155 7.05 19.60 31.60
CA GLN A 155 7.16 21.07 31.67
C GLN A 155 5.82 21.66 32.17
N GLN A 156 5.37 21.19 33.33
CA GLN A 156 4.35 21.87 34.13
C GLN A 156 5.00 22.95 35.00
#